data_AF-A0A4D9DB05-F1
#
_entry.id   AF-A0A4D9DB05-F1
#
_cell.length_a   1.000
_cell.length_b   1.000
_cell.length_c   1.000
_cell.angle_alpha   90.00
_cell.angle_beta   90.00
_cell.angle_gamma   90.00
#
_symmetry.space_group_name_H-M   'P 1'
#
loop_
_entity.id
_entity.type
_entity.pdbx_description
1 polymer ?
#
loop_
_entity_poly.entity_id
_entity_poly.type
_entity_poly.pdbx_seq_one_letter_code
_entity_poly.pdbx_strand_id
1 'polypeptide(L)'
;METSNTSTSTPGAKALLRGTVAALAISSSLAFVAPSSHPLRSTAVAASRVTRQRAVAVEPPAAAPATKDAKPDWEADFRRRQASNELMHVYPDKVEVITSLEPMVEGMLTKLLLPTGEKAWQPQDFVPDLTKEGWEEEVKEFREKAATLPDETLVVLVGDMVTEEALPTYQTLLNTFEGVDDPTGTSPSAWCKWTRGWTSEENRHGDLLNRYLYLTGRVDMRSVECTIQHLISSGFNPKIKKDPYKGFVYTSFQERATKISHQNVARLANNAGDGNLGLICSKIAGDESRHEKAYQAIFKEILNRDPEGGLKSFYELMTDQITMPAVMMTDGHDPDLFEHFSITAQKLGVYTAVDYANILDHLVEIWDIEHIGGLSGEGARYQEKLCKLGPRYLKLAEMSLDRVKKMPKTPYSWIHGRMA
;
A
#
# COMPACT_ATOMS: atom_id res chain seq x y z
N MET A 1 -17.92 6.97 72.16
CA MET A 1 -16.70 7.72 71.83
C MET A 1 -16.33 7.33 70.41
N GLU A 2 -17.06 7.76 69.40
CA GLU A 2 -17.06 9.12 68.84
C GLU A 2 -15.64 9.65 68.66
N THR A 3 -15.16 9.59 67.41
CA THR A 3 -14.67 10.77 66.70
C THR A 3 -14.86 10.55 65.19
N SER A 4 -15.81 11.30 64.63
CA SER A 4 -15.96 11.58 63.22
C SER A 4 -14.88 12.57 62.75
N ASN A 5 -14.33 12.39 61.55
CA ASN A 5 -14.23 13.52 60.62
C ASN A 5 -14.10 13.07 59.17
N THR A 6 -14.87 13.75 58.34
CA THR A 6 -15.11 13.61 56.90
C THR A 6 -14.03 14.30 56.06
N SER A 7 -13.67 13.74 54.89
CA SER A 7 -13.43 14.52 53.66
C SER A 7 -13.34 13.66 52.39
N THR A 8 -14.34 13.84 51.51
CA THR A 8 -14.24 14.05 50.04
C THR A 8 -13.45 13.07 49.15
N SER A 9 -14.24 12.21 48.48
CA SER A 9 -14.20 11.81 47.06
C SER A 9 -13.01 12.19 46.15
N THR A 10 -12.35 11.16 45.60
CA THR A 10 -11.96 11.07 44.18
C THR A 10 -11.63 9.60 43.83
N PRO A 11 -12.42 8.89 43.02
CA PRO A 11 -12.04 7.56 42.53
C PRO A 11 -11.36 7.68 41.17
N GLY A 12 -10.03 7.74 41.18
CA GLY A 12 -9.20 7.78 39.98
C GLY A 12 -8.14 6.69 39.97
N ALA A 13 -8.53 5.42 40.14
CA ALA A 13 -7.62 4.27 39.95
C ALA A 13 -8.41 2.94 39.94
N LYS A 14 -9.23 2.70 38.91
CA LYS A 14 -9.80 1.37 38.60
C LYS A 14 -10.51 1.36 37.23
N ALA A 15 -9.77 1.68 36.18
CA ALA A 15 -10.21 1.49 34.79
C ALA A 15 -9.00 1.49 33.85
N LEU A 16 -8.19 0.44 33.91
CA LEU A 16 -7.12 0.24 32.93
C LEU A 16 -6.91 -1.26 32.68
N LEU A 17 -7.97 -1.97 32.31
CA LEU A 17 -7.87 -3.34 31.79
C LEU A 17 -9.20 -3.77 31.15
N ARG A 18 -9.60 -3.10 30.05
CA ARG A 18 -10.73 -3.52 29.18
C ARG A 18 -10.66 -2.71 27.89
N GLY A 19 -10.01 -3.27 26.87
CA GLY A 19 -9.91 -2.67 25.54
C GLY A 19 -8.67 -3.12 24.79
N THR A 20 -8.63 -4.38 24.31
CA THR A 20 -7.50 -4.85 23.50
C THR A 20 -7.86 -5.96 22.49
N VAL A 21 -9.15 -6.13 22.15
CA VAL A 21 -9.59 -7.17 21.18
C VAL A 21 -10.38 -6.57 19.99
N ALA A 22 -10.29 -5.26 19.78
CA ALA A 22 -10.79 -4.59 18.57
C ALA A 22 -9.65 -4.12 17.64
N ALA A 23 -8.44 -3.94 18.15
CA ALA A 23 -7.30 -3.34 17.46
C ALA A 23 -6.45 -4.33 16.62
N LEU A 24 -7.07 -5.27 15.91
CA LEU A 24 -6.38 -6.00 14.83
C LEU A 24 -6.64 -5.42 13.43
N ALA A 25 -7.45 -4.36 13.33
CA ALA A 25 -7.51 -3.43 12.20
C ALA A 25 -8.26 -2.13 12.56
N ILE A 26 -8.25 -1.71 13.83
CA ILE A 26 -9.12 -0.63 14.31
C ILE A 26 -8.36 0.27 15.29
N SER A 27 -7.84 1.40 14.80
CA SER A 27 -7.48 2.54 15.65
C SER A 27 -8.66 3.52 15.64
N SER A 28 -9.51 3.39 16.64
CA SER A 28 -10.57 4.35 16.94
C SER A 28 -9.98 5.73 17.28
N SER A 29 -10.25 6.72 16.44
CA SER A 29 -9.97 8.13 16.70
C SER A 29 -11.10 8.72 17.54
N LEU A 30 -10.79 9.26 18.72
CA LEU A 30 -11.72 10.06 19.53
C LEU A 30 -11.17 11.47 19.77
N ALA A 31 -11.81 12.40 19.06
CA ALA A 31 -12.22 13.75 19.43
C ALA A 31 -11.21 14.76 20.00
N PHE A 32 -11.02 15.86 19.25
CA PHE A 32 -11.08 17.20 19.80
C PHE A 32 -11.84 18.14 18.84
N VAL A 33 -12.87 18.81 19.36
CA VAL A 33 -13.71 19.80 18.66
C VAL A 33 -13.46 21.17 19.27
N ALA A 34 -13.33 22.21 18.42
CA ALA A 34 -13.93 23.56 18.56
C ALA A 34 -13.30 24.56 17.54
N PRO A 35 -13.91 25.74 17.27
CA PRO A 35 -15.27 25.97 16.79
C PRO A 35 -15.34 26.91 15.54
N SER A 36 -16.55 26.95 14.98
CA SER A 36 -17.16 27.78 13.92
C SER A 36 -16.61 29.18 13.57
N SER A 37 -16.69 29.51 12.27
CA SER A 37 -17.09 30.85 11.79
C SER A 37 -18.03 30.76 10.57
N HIS A 38 -19.11 31.55 10.63
CA HIS A 38 -20.32 31.58 9.79
C HIS A 38 -20.14 32.24 8.39
N PRO A 39 -21.18 32.24 7.52
CA PRO A 39 -21.05 32.07 6.07
C PRO A 39 -21.10 33.38 5.27
N LEU A 40 -20.68 33.34 4.00
CA LEU A 40 -21.01 34.38 3.03
C LEU A 40 -21.78 33.82 1.83
N ARG A 41 -22.80 34.61 1.50
CA ARG A 41 -23.91 34.41 0.57
C ARG A 41 -23.48 34.40 -0.89
N SER A 42 -24.20 33.59 -1.66
CA SER A 42 -24.37 33.65 -3.11
C SER A 42 -24.92 35.01 -3.58
N THR A 43 -24.37 35.53 -4.69
CA THR A 43 -25.11 36.39 -5.64
C THR A 43 -24.75 36.05 -7.08
N ALA A 44 -25.74 36.22 -7.93
CA ALA A 44 -25.92 35.68 -9.26
C ALA A 44 -25.02 36.28 -10.36
N VAL A 45 -25.01 35.50 -11.44
CA VAL A 45 -24.50 35.72 -12.79
C VAL A 45 -24.91 37.07 -13.40
N ALA A 46 -23.95 37.76 -14.00
CA ALA A 46 -24.20 38.81 -15.00
C ALA A 46 -23.32 38.54 -16.22
N ALA A 47 -23.95 38.39 -17.39
CA ALA A 47 -23.30 38.24 -18.68
C ALA A 47 -22.56 39.53 -19.08
N SER A 48 -21.35 39.40 -19.63
CA SER A 48 -20.64 40.53 -20.21
C SER A 48 -20.05 40.19 -21.58
N ARG A 49 -20.28 41.12 -22.50
CA ARG A 49 -19.99 41.16 -23.93
C ARG A 49 -18.52 40.88 -24.29
N VAL A 50 -18.35 40.13 -25.38
CA VAL A 50 -17.09 40.02 -26.13
C VAL A 50 -16.70 41.39 -26.67
N THR A 51 -15.55 41.91 -26.24
CA THR A 51 -14.94 43.11 -26.81
C THR A 51 -13.51 42.76 -27.21
N ARG A 52 -13.19 42.82 -28.51
CA ARG A 52 -11.83 42.66 -29.03
C ARG A 52 -10.94 43.79 -28.48
N GLN A 53 -10.00 43.47 -27.60
CA GLN A 53 -8.92 44.39 -27.22
C GLN A 53 -7.68 44.13 -28.08
N ARG A 54 -7.22 45.20 -28.75
CA ARG A 54 -5.95 45.27 -29.48
C ARG A 54 -4.79 45.12 -28.50
N ALA A 55 -3.83 44.25 -28.82
CA ALA A 55 -2.56 44.18 -28.13
C ALA A 55 -1.78 45.49 -28.31
N VAL A 56 -1.50 46.19 -27.21
CA VAL A 56 -0.52 47.28 -27.16
C VAL A 56 0.76 46.66 -26.60
N ALA A 57 1.79 46.56 -27.44
CA ALA A 57 3.11 46.12 -27.00
C ALA A 57 3.69 47.15 -26.04
N VAL A 58 3.96 46.74 -24.81
CA VAL A 58 4.75 47.51 -23.84
C VAL A 58 6.21 47.09 -24.05
N GLU A 59 7.06 48.03 -24.45
CA GLU A 59 8.50 47.77 -24.55
C GLU A 59 9.09 47.43 -23.17
N PRO A 60 9.99 46.43 -23.06
CA PRO A 60 10.64 46.11 -21.79
C PRO A 60 11.56 47.26 -21.36
N PRO A 61 11.70 47.52 -20.04
CA PRO A 61 12.69 48.48 -19.57
C PRO A 61 14.11 48.00 -19.89
N ALA A 62 14.98 48.94 -20.24
CA ALA A 62 16.38 48.70 -20.58
C ALA A 62 17.10 47.89 -19.48
N ALA A 63 17.73 46.79 -19.89
CA ALA A 63 18.48 45.90 -19.02
C ALA A 63 19.65 46.63 -18.35
N ALA A 64 19.79 46.43 -17.04
CA ALA A 64 20.98 46.77 -16.28
C ALA A 64 22.22 46.04 -16.85
N PRO A 65 23.44 46.59 -16.68
CA PRO A 65 24.65 45.98 -17.25
C PRO A 65 24.83 44.57 -16.69
N ALA A 66 24.95 43.60 -17.60
CA ALA A 66 25.13 42.20 -17.28
C ALA A 66 26.37 42.01 -16.39
N THR A 67 26.16 41.75 -15.10
CA THR A 67 27.10 40.92 -14.36
C THR A 67 27.18 39.60 -15.11
N LYS A 68 28.39 39.05 -15.30
CA LYS A 68 28.56 37.68 -15.78
C LYS A 68 28.03 36.74 -14.71
N ASP A 69 26.73 36.66 -14.58
CA ASP A 69 26.05 35.68 -13.77
C ASP A 69 26.24 34.36 -14.51
N ALA A 70 27.22 33.59 -14.05
CA ALA A 70 27.34 32.19 -14.41
C ALA A 70 25.94 31.57 -14.23
N LYS A 71 25.39 30.97 -15.30
CA LYS A 71 24.16 30.18 -15.17
C LYS A 71 24.33 29.28 -13.96
N PRO A 72 23.36 29.22 -13.03
CA PRO A 72 23.47 28.30 -11.90
C PRO A 72 23.70 26.92 -12.49
N ASP A 73 24.88 26.37 -12.23
CA ASP A 73 25.24 25.03 -12.62
C ASP A 73 24.43 24.11 -11.70
N TRP A 74 23.20 23.83 -12.12
CA TRP A 74 22.26 23.01 -11.38
C TRP A 74 22.80 21.61 -11.19
N GLU A 75 23.69 21.11 -12.06
CA GLU A 75 24.37 19.84 -11.88
C GLU A 75 25.47 19.94 -10.82
N ALA A 76 26.25 21.01 -10.77
CA ALA A 76 27.24 21.22 -9.72
C ALA A 76 26.59 21.63 -8.38
N ASP A 77 25.43 22.26 -8.38
CA ASP A 77 24.61 22.53 -7.20
C ASP A 77 23.91 21.26 -6.72
N PHE A 78 23.37 20.44 -7.63
CA PHE A 78 22.83 19.12 -7.32
C PHE A 78 23.93 18.18 -6.83
N ARG A 79 25.11 18.15 -7.47
CA ARG A 79 26.30 17.41 -7.01
C ARG A 79 26.83 17.95 -5.69
N ARG A 80 26.81 19.27 -5.45
CA ARG A 80 27.14 19.84 -4.13
C ARG A 80 26.11 19.49 -3.08
N ARG A 81 24.82 19.49 -3.42
CA ARG A 81 23.73 19.12 -2.52
C ARG A 81 23.71 17.63 -2.25
N GLN A 82 24.06 16.79 -3.22
CA GLN A 82 24.35 15.37 -3.05
C GLN A 82 25.59 15.19 -2.19
N ALA A 83 26.70 15.88 -2.46
CA ALA A 83 27.91 15.81 -1.64
C ALA A 83 27.75 16.43 -0.24
N SER A 84 26.76 17.31 -0.04
CA SER A 84 26.36 17.83 1.27
C SER A 84 25.26 16.99 1.93
N ASN A 85 24.45 16.24 1.17
CA ASN A 85 23.55 15.18 1.65
C ASN A 85 24.29 13.86 1.86
N GLU A 86 25.50 13.70 1.32
CA GLU A 86 26.48 12.68 1.74
C GLU A 86 26.85 12.90 3.22
N LEU A 87 26.43 14.03 3.83
CA LEU A 87 26.29 14.14 5.28
C LEU A 87 24.91 13.65 5.76
N MET A 88 24.96 12.48 6.41
CA MET A 88 23.95 11.84 7.27
C MET A 88 22.78 11.16 6.57
N HIS A 89 23.07 10.00 5.96
CA HIS A 89 22.15 8.87 6.10
C HIS A 89 21.69 8.79 7.56
N VAL A 90 20.38 8.68 7.77
CA VAL A 90 19.82 8.47 9.11
C VAL A 90 20.28 7.10 9.64
N TYR A 91 20.55 6.15 8.74
CA TYR A 91 20.99 4.80 9.06
C TYR A 91 22.27 4.41 8.28
N PRO A 92 23.42 5.04 8.54
CA PRO A 92 24.64 4.83 7.75
C PRO A 92 25.10 3.36 7.76
N ASP A 93 25.05 2.70 8.92
CA ASP A 93 25.44 1.28 9.07
C ASP A 93 24.53 0.36 8.25
N LYS A 94 23.23 0.68 8.19
CA LYS A 94 22.27 -0.10 7.37
C LYS A 94 22.52 0.11 5.89
N VAL A 95 22.84 1.34 5.48
CA VAL A 95 23.17 1.66 4.08
C VAL A 95 24.39 0.88 3.63
N GLU A 96 25.44 0.78 4.45
CA GLU A 96 26.62 -0.03 4.12
C GLU A 96 26.23 -1.49 3.83
N VAL A 97 25.40 -2.09 4.68
CA VAL A 97 24.88 -3.45 4.44
C VAL A 97 24.08 -3.51 3.15
N ILE A 98 23.13 -2.61 2.92
CA ILE A 98 22.29 -2.58 1.71
C ILE A 98 23.13 -2.44 0.44
N THR A 99 24.09 -1.50 0.41
CA THR A 99 24.99 -1.34 -0.73
C THR A 99 25.78 -2.62 -0.99
N SER A 100 26.23 -3.31 0.06
CA SER A 100 26.95 -4.58 -0.06
C SER A 100 26.13 -5.76 -0.60
N LEU A 101 24.80 -5.64 -0.69
CA LEU A 101 23.91 -6.67 -1.27
C LEU A 101 23.67 -6.47 -2.77
N GLU A 102 24.14 -5.38 -3.39
CA GLU A 102 23.87 -5.09 -4.80
C GLU A 102 24.19 -6.25 -5.76
N PRO A 103 25.29 -7.03 -5.61
CA PRO A 103 25.55 -8.19 -6.47
C PRO A 103 24.47 -9.28 -6.37
N MET A 104 23.87 -9.46 -5.19
CA MET A 104 22.78 -10.40 -4.99
C MET A 104 21.55 -9.94 -5.76
N VAL A 105 21.23 -8.65 -5.70
CA VAL A 105 20.09 -8.02 -6.37
C VAL A 105 20.26 -8.07 -7.89
N GLU A 106 21.46 -7.79 -8.42
CA GLU A 106 21.74 -7.92 -9.86
C GLU A 106 21.46 -9.36 -10.33
N GLY A 107 21.82 -10.36 -9.51
CA GLY A 107 21.51 -11.76 -9.77
C GLY A 107 20.01 -12.11 -9.69
N MET A 108 19.20 -11.33 -8.96
CA MET A 108 17.74 -11.49 -8.89
C MET A 108 17.02 -10.94 -10.12
N LEU A 109 17.55 -9.87 -10.74
CA LEU A 109 16.91 -9.19 -11.87
C LEU A 109 16.48 -10.17 -12.98
N THR A 110 17.34 -11.12 -13.33
CA THR A 110 17.05 -12.09 -14.40
C THR A 110 16.33 -13.36 -13.91
N LYS A 111 16.33 -13.61 -12.60
CA LYS A 111 15.75 -14.83 -12.00
C LYS A 111 14.29 -14.63 -11.56
N LEU A 112 13.96 -13.43 -11.12
CA LEU A 112 12.68 -13.13 -10.46
C LEU A 112 11.82 -12.13 -11.24
N LEU A 113 12.43 -11.21 -12.01
CA LEU A 113 11.66 -10.38 -12.94
C LEU A 113 11.46 -11.12 -14.26
N LEU A 114 10.29 -10.95 -14.83
CA LEU A 114 9.93 -11.36 -16.17
C LEU A 114 10.66 -10.44 -17.17
N PRO A 115 11.16 -11.01 -18.29
CA PRO A 115 11.68 -10.18 -19.37
C PRO A 115 10.58 -9.30 -19.94
N THR A 116 10.85 -7.99 -20.05
CA THR A 116 9.92 -7.02 -20.66
C THR A 116 9.53 -7.41 -22.08
N GLY A 117 8.27 -7.16 -22.46
CA GLY A 117 7.71 -7.45 -23.79
C GLY A 117 6.99 -8.80 -23.84
N GLU A 118 7.07 -9.47 -24.99
CA GLU A 118 6.29 -10.68 -25.36
C GLU A 118 6.44 -11.89 -24.42
N LYS A 119 7.46 -11.91 -23.54
CA LYS A 119 7.65 -13.02 -22.59
C LYS A 119 6.88 -12.82 -21.30
N ALA A 120 6.53 -11.57 -20.96
CA ALA A 120 5.67 -11.25 -19.84
C ALA A 120 4.22 -11.25 -20.31
N TRP A 121 3.32 -11.75 -19.46
CA TRP A 121 1.89 -11.62 -19.71
C TRP A 121 1.50 -10.14 -19.76
N GLN A 122 0.55 -9.79 -20.61
CA GLN A 122 0.03 -8.42 -20.76
C GLN A 122 -1.47 -8.39 -20.44
N PRO A 123 -2.01 -7.26 -19.95
CA PRO A 123 -3.45 -7.13 -19.69
C PRO A 123 -4.34 -7.55 -20.87
N GLN A 124 -3.89 -7.27 -22.11
CA GLN A 124 -4.63 -7.62 -23.32
C GLN A 124 -4.83 -9.13 -23.52
N ASP A 125 -4.00 -9.98 -22.89
CA ASP A 125 -4.11 -11.45 -23.00
C ASP A 125 -5.39 -11.99 -22.31
N PHE A 126 -6.05 -11.19 -21.48
CA PHE A 126 -7.13 -11.62 -20.58
C PHE A 126 -8.45 -10.86 -20.77
N VAL A 127 -8.49 -9.91 -21.72
CA VAL A 127 -9.69 -9.13 -22.05
C VAL A 127 -9.99 -9.23 -23.55
N PRO A 128 -11.25 -9.06 -23.98
CA PRO A 128 -11.62 -9.07 -25.40
C PRO A 128 -10.75 -8.13 -26.25
N ASP A 129 -10.41 -8.57 -27.45
CA ASP A 129 -9.65 -7.78 -28.42
C ASP A 129 -10.62 -7.04 -29.35
N LEU A 130 -10.80 -5.75 -29.07
CA LEU A 130 -11.76 -4.89 -29.79
C LEU A 130 -11.33 -4.57 -31.23
N THR A 131 -10.16 -5.03 -31.67
CA THR A 131 -9.70 -4.87 -33.06
C THR A 131 -10.14 -6.01 -33.98
N LYS A 132 -10.64 -7.12 -33.42
CA LYS A 132 -11.06 -8.32 -34.16
C LYS A 132 -12.52 -8.24 -34.59
N GLU A 133 -12.88 -8.92 -35.68
CA GLU A 133 -14.28 -9.18 -36.01
C GLU A 133 -14.94 -10.01 -34.90
N GLY A 134 -16.20 -9.70 -34.57
CA GLY A 134 -16.94 -10.42 -33.53
C GLY A 134 -16.68 -9.96 -32.09
N TRP A 135 -15.89 -8.90 -31.87
CA TRP A 135 -15.58 -8.37 -30.53
C TRP A 135 -16.83 -8.04 -29.70
N GLU A 136 -17.94 -7.63 -30.33
CA GLU A 136 -19.20 -7.33 -29.64
C GLU A 136 -19.76 -8.54 -28.90
N GLU A 137 -19.70 -9.73 -29.52
CA GLU A 137 -20.15 -10.97 -28.88
C GLU A 137 -19.15 -11.42 -27.80
N GLU A 138 -17.83 -11.26 -28.01
CA GLU A 138 -16.84 -11.55 -26.97
C GLU A 138 -17.06 -10.68 -25.70
N VAL A 139 -17.36 -9.39 -25.87
CA VAL A 139 -17.69 -8.49 -24.75
C VAL A 139 -19.00 -8.90 -24.08
N LYS A 140 -20.00 -9.34 -24.85
CA LYS A 140 -21.26 -9.82 -24.32
C LYS A 140 -21.07 -11.09 -23.48
N GLU A 141 -20.37 -12.09 -24.01
CA GLU A 141 -20.02 -13.31 -23.27
C GLU A 141 -19.20 -13.01 -22.00
N PHE A 142 -18.26 -12.06 -22.09
CA PHE A 142 -17.47 -11.59 -20.95
C PHE A 142 -18.38 -11.03 -19.85
N ARG A 143 -19.35 -10.19 -20.20
CA ARG A 143 -20.32 -9.62 -19.26
C ARG A 143 -21.26 -10.66 -18.68
N GLU A 144 -21.71 -11.63 -19.47
CA GLU A 144 -22.56 -12.72 -19.00
C GLU A 144 -21.87 -13.56 -17.91
N LYS A 145 -20.58 -13.85 -18.08
CA LYS A 145 -19.77 -14.54 -17.05
C LYS A 145 -19.61 -13.68 -15.80
N ALA A 146 -19.22 -12.41 -15.96
CA ALA A 146 -19.03 -11.49 -14.84
C ALA A 146 -20.32 -11.19 -14.06
N ALA A 147 -21.50 -11.31 -14.68
CA ALA A 147 -22.79 -11.10 -14.03
C ALA A 147 -23.08 -12.10 -12.89
N THR A 148 -22.35 -13.21 -12.84
CA THR A 148 -22.44 -14.24 -11.79
C THR A 148 -21.77 -13.83 -10.47
N LEU A 149 -20.91 -12.80 -10.50
CA LEU A 149 -20.17 -12.36 -9.32
C LEU A 149 -21.09 -11.68 -8.29
N PRO A 150 -21.04 -12.08 -7.01
CA PRO A 150 -21.69 -11.36 -5.92
C PRO A 150 -21.14 -9.93 -5.79
N ASP A 151 -21.98 -9.01 -5.32
CA ASP A 151 -21.60 -7.61 -5.11
C ASP A 151 -20.49 -7.46 -4.06
N GLU A 152 -20.45 -8.33 -3.04
CA GLU A 152 -19.37 -8.37 -2.05
C GLU A 152 -18.02 -8.69 -2.70
N THR A 153 -17.99 -9.64 -3.64
CA THR A 153 -16.77 -9.98 -4.38
C THR A 153 -16.34 -8.82 -5.26
N LEU A 154 -17.29 -8.12 -5.90
CA LEU A 154 -17.00 -6.92 -6.69
C LEU A 154 -16.43 -5.79 -5.83
N VAL A 155 -16.97 -5.54 -4.64
CA VAL A 155 -16.45 -4.52 -3.71
C VAL A 155 -15.02 -4.84 -3.30
N VAL A 156 -14.72 -6.11 -3.01
CA VAL A 156 -13.35 -6.51 -2.65
C VAL A 156 -12.42 -6.35 -3.85
N LEU A 157 -12.83 -6.80 -5.04
CA LEU A 157 -12.05 -6.65 -6.27
C LEU A 157 -11.78 -5.17 -6.60
N VAL A 158 -12.74 -4.28 -6.36
CA VAL A 158 -12.54 -2.83 -6.51
C VAL A 158 -11.53 -2.31 -5.50
N GLY A 159 -11.60 -2.70 -4.23
CA GLY A 159 -10.62 -2.28 -3.23
C GLY A 159 -9.20 -2.77 -3.53
N ASP A 160 -9.06 -4.01 -4.00
CA ASP A 160 -7.79 -4.55 -4.49
C ASP A 160 -7.28 -3.73 -5.68
N MET A 161 -8.11 -3.50 -6.70
CA MET A 161 -7.76 -2.69 -7.88
C MET A 161 -7.36 -1.25 -7.52
N VAL A 162 -8.11 -0.57 -6.64
CA VAL A 162 -7.79 0.79 -6.18
C VAL A 162 -6.44 0.82 -5.47
N THR A 163 -6.10 -0.24 -4.74
CA THR A 163 -4.80 -0.40 -4.12
C THR A 163 -3.72 -0.55 -5.20
N GLU A 164 -3.91 -1.38 -6.24
CA GLU A 164 -2.94 -1.50 -7.34
C GLU A 164 -2.71 -0.18 -8.10
N GLU A 165 -3.78 0.57 -8.38
CA GLU A 165 -3.71 1.83 -9.14
C GLU A 165 -2.96 2.95 -8.39
N ALA A 166 -2.79 2.83 -7.07
CA ALA A 166 -1.99 3.77 -6.28
C ALA A 166 -0.48 3.53 -6.38
N LEU A 167 -0.02 2.71 -7.33
CA LEU A 167 1.37 2.37 -7.63
C LEU A 167 2.38 3.54 -7.60
N PRO A 168 2.08 4.76 -8.09
CA PRO A 168 3.01 5.89 -7.98
C PRO A 168 3.46 6.17 -6.53
N THR A 169 2.57 5.93 -5.56
CA THR A 169 2.86 6.05 -4.13
C THR A 169 3.87 5.00 -3.68
N TYR A 170 3.79 3.78 -4.19
CA TYR A 170 4.61 2.64 -3.76
C TYR A 170 6.01 2.72 -4.34
N GLN A 171 6.14 3.07 -5.62
CA GLN A 171 7.44 3.38 -6.21
C GLN A 171 8.11 4.56 -5.48
N THR A 172 7.34 5.60 -5.12
CA THR A 172 7.84 6.71 -4.32
C THR A 172 8.35 6.23 -2.96
N LEU A 173 7.60 5.37 -2.27
CA LEU A 173 7.99 4.79 -0.99
C LEU A 173 9.31 4.01 -1.09
N LEU A 174 9.46 3.12 -2.08
CA LEU A 174 10.71 2.39 -2.33
C LEU A 174 11.89 3.36 -2.53
N ASN A 175 11.67 4.42 -3.31
CA ASN A 175 12.67 5.46 -3.54
C ASN A 175 12.95 6.36 -2.31
N THR A 176 12.27 6.16 -1.18
CA THR A 176 12.61 6.84 0.09
C THR A 176 13.58 6.05 0.97
N PHE A 177 13.79 4.76 0.70
CA PHE A 177 14.63 3.91 1.52
C PHE A 177 16.12 4.22 1.25
N GLU A 178 16.89 4.48 2.31
CA GLU A 178 18.29 4.84 2.13
C GLU A 178 19.11 3.68 1.55
N GLY A 179 19.91 3.98 0.53
CA GLY A 179 20.81 3.00 -0.12
C GLY A 179 20.18 2.25 -1.30
N VAL A 180 18.87 2.43 -1.56
CA VAL A 180 18.16 1.83 -2.71
C VAL A 180 17.41 2.85 -3.57
N ASP A 181 17.46 4.13 -3.21
CA ASP A 181 16.77 5.21 -3.91
C ASP A 181 17.28 5.42 -5.34
N ASP A 182 16.40 5.86 -6.24
CA ASP A 182 16.75 6.22 -7.62
C ASP A 182 16.88 7.74 -7.80
N PRO A 183 18.10 8.31 -7.68
CA PRO A 183 18.30 9.75 -7.72
C PRO A 183 18.12 10.36 -9.11
N THR A 184 18.14 9.55 -10.18
CA THR A 184 18.07 10.04 -11.57
C THR A 184 16.86 9.50 -12.35
N GLY A 185 16.06 8.62 -11.75
CA GLY A 185 15.02 7.84 -12.43
C GLY A 185 15.54 6.84 -13.47
N THR A 186 16.87 6.76 -13.62
CA THR A 186 17.57 5.99 -14.65
C THR A 186 18.88 5.41 -14.12
N SER A 187 19.10 5.43 -12.80
CA SER A 187 20.33 4.94 -12.20
C SER A 187 20.59 3.49 -12.62
N PRO A 188 21.85 3.14 -12.97
CA PRO A 188 22.21 1.82 -13.45
C PRO A 188 22.37 0.80 -12.31
N SER A 189 22.25 1.20 -11.04
CA SER A 189 22.38 0.29 -9.90
C SER A 189 21.35 -0.83 -9.95
N ALA A 190 21.69 -1.99 -9.40
CA ALA A 190 20.79 -3.14 -9.39
C ALA A 190 19.50 -2.84 -8.61
N TRP A 191 19.62 -2.06 -7.54
CA TRP A 191 18.49 -1.60 -6.74
C TRP A 191 17.50 -0.75 -7.56
N CYS A 192 18.00 0.23 -8.31
CA CYS A 192 17.13 1.09 -9.12
C CYS A 192 16.52 0.32 -10.29
N LYS A 193 17.28 -0.60 -10.92
CA LYS A 193 16.74 -1.52 -11.92
C LYS A 193 15.65 -2.42 -11.34
N TRP A 194 15.83 -2.93 -10.11
CA TRP A 194 14.81 -3.71 -9.40
C TRP A 194 13.55 -2.88 -9.19
N THR A 195 13.65 -1.69 -8.59
CA THR A 195 12.50 -0.81 -8.34
C THR A 195 11.72 -0.51 -9.60
N ARG A 196 12.40 -0.14 -10.70
CA ARG A 196 11.73 0.13 -11.99
C ARG A 196 11.15 -1.14 -12.63
N GLY A 197 11.85 -2.27 -12.51
CA GLY A 197 11.40 -3.57 -13.03
C GLY A 197 10.16 -4.08 -12.30
N TRP A 198 10.18 -4.09 -10.97
CA TRP A 198 9.03 -4.37 -10.10
C TRP A 198 7.86 -3.45 -10.45
N THR A 199 8.08 -2.12 -10.48
CA THR A 199 7.02 -1.15 -10.82
C THR A 199 6.40 -1.45 -12.21
N SER A 200 7.23 -1.83 -13.19
CA SER A 200 6.73 -2.22 -14.52
C SER A 200 5.89 -3.50 -14.49
N GLU A 201 6.16 -4.41 -13.57
CA GLU A 201 5.34 -5.61 -13.39
C GLU A 201 4.01 -5.28 -12.72
N GLU A 202 4.04 -4.52 -11.63
CA GLU A 202 2.88 -4.07 -10.85
C GLU A 202 1.89 -3.25 -11.67
N ASN A 203 2.37 -2.39 -12.57
CA ASN A 203 1.50 -1.56 -13.40
C ASN A 203 0.47 -2.39 -14.17
N ARG A 204 0.84 -3.62 -14.57
CA ARG A 204 -0.05 -4.51 -15.32
C ARG A 204 -1.22 -5.01 -14.46
N HIS A 205 -1.08 -5.05 -13.13
CA HIS A 205 -2.13 -5.50 -12.23
C HIS A 205 -3.28 -4.51 -12.21
N GLY A 206 -2.99 -3.23 -11.92
CA GLY A 206 -3.95 -2.13 -12.00
C GLY A 206 -4.61 -2.03 -13.37
N ASP A 207 -3.81 -2.00 -14.44
CA ASP A 207 -4.31 -1.95 -15.82
C ASP A 207 -5.31 -3.07 -16.13
N LEU A 208 -4.99 -4.31 -15.75
CA LEU A 208 -5.83 -5.47 -16.04
C LEU A 208 -7.12 -5.47 -15.21
N LEU A 209 -7.02 -5.21 -13.90
CA LEU A 209 -8.19 -5.16 -13.02
C LEU A 209 -9.12 -4.00 -13.39
N ASN A 210 -8.57 -2.85 -13.77
CA ASN A 210 -9.33 -1.70 -14.24
C ASN A 210 -10.11 -2.04 -15.51
N ARG A 211 -9.43 -2.56 -16.54
CA ARG A 211 -10.09 -2.97 -17.79
C ARG A 211 -11.14 -4.04 -17.56
N TYR A 212 -10.86 -5.03 -16.70
CA TYR A 212 -11.82 -6.04 -16.32
C TYR A 212 -13.08 -5.41 -15.73
N LEU A 213 -12.94 -4.61 -14.66
CA LEU A 213 -14.04 -3.94 -13.97
C LEU A 213 -14.84 -3.02 -14.90
N TYR A 214 -14.15 -2.23 -15.73
CA TYR A 214 -14.75 -1.38 -16.75
C TYR A 214 -15.62 -2.18 -17.73
N LEU A 215 -15.07 -3.27 -18.29
CA LEU A 215 -15.79 -4.10 -19.27
C LEU A 215 -16.96 -4.85 -18.65
N THR A 216 -16.90 -5.23 -17.36
CA THR A 216 -18.04 -5.89 -16.70
C THR A 216 -19.31 -5.02 -16.72
N GLY A 217 -19.16 -3.68 -16.65
CA GLY A 217 -20.28 -2.75 -16.48
C GLY A 217 -21.04 -2.91 -15.15
N ARG A 218 -20.44 -3.57 -14.15
CA ARG A 218 -21.07 -3.90 -12.86
C ARG A 218 -20.80 -2.87 -11.75
N VAL A 219 -19.85 -1.97 -11.97
CA VAL A 219 -19.34 -1.00 -11.01
C VAL A 219 -19.42 0.44 -11.55
N ASP A 220 -19.49 1.40 -10.64
CA ASP A 220 -19.43 2.83 -10.94
C ASP A 220 -17.98 3.27 -11.13
N MET A 221 -17.46 3.13 -12.35
CA MET A 221 -16.06 3.49 -12.65
C MET A 221 -15.74 4.94 -12.31
N ARG A 222 -16.69 5.87 -12.42
CA ARG A 222 -16.45 7.26 -12.03
C ARG A 222 -16.18 7.37 -10.53
N SER A 223 -16.93 6.65 -9.71
CA SER A 223 -16.69 6.61 -8.26
C SER A 223 -15.34 5.97 -7.92
N VAL A 224 -15.00 4.88 -8.61
CA VAL A 224 -13.71 4.18 -8.44
C VAL A 224 -12.54 5.11 -8.83
N GLU A 225 -12.60 5.77 -9.98
CA GLU A 225 -11.59 6.73 -10.44
C GLU A 225 -11.41 7.91 -9.46
N CYS A 226 -12.50 8.44 -8.90
CA CYS A 226 -12.42 9.47 -7.87
C CYS A 226 -11.73 8.94 -6.59
N THR A 227 -12.00 7.69 -6.22
CA THR A 227 -11.35 7.03 -5.08
C THR A 227 -9.84 6.89 -5.30
N ILE A 228 -9.42 6.44 -6.49
CA ILE A 228 -8.01 6.34 -6.89
C ILE A 228 -7.34 7.71 -6.80
N GLN A 229 -7.98 8.74 -7.35
CA GLN A 229 -7.47 10.12 -7.32
C GLN A 229 -7.27 10.61 -5.89
N HIS A 230 -8.24 10.38 -4.98
CA HIS A 230 -8.10 10.74 -3.58
C HIS A 230 -6.97 9.97 -2.89
N LEU A 231 -6.85 8.66 -3.14
CA LEU A 231 -5.84 7.83 -2.51
C LEU A 231 -4.42 8.26 -2.92
N ILE A 232 -4.17 8.43 -4.23
CA ILE A 232 -2.87 8.91 -4.73
C ILE A 232 -2.55 10.30 -4.16
N SER A 233 -3.54 11.20 -4.11
CA SER A 233 -3.33 12.56 -3.59
C SER A 233 -3.06 12.57 -2.08
N SER A 234 -3.67 11.65 -1.34
CA SER A 234 -3.46 11.50 0.11
C SER A 234 -2.13 10.84 0.43
N GLY A 235 -1.65 9.98 -0.46
CA GLY A 235 -0.46 9.17 -0.26
C GLY A 235 -0.62 8.16 0.87
N PHE A 236 0.51 7.59 1.28
CA PHE A 236 0.57 6.54 2.28
C PHE A 236 1.84 6.71 3.14
N ASN A 237 1.73 6.44 4.44
CA ASN A 237 2.87 6.49 5.36
C ASN A 237 2.93 5.25 6.26
N PRO A 238 3.79 4.27 5.96
CA PRO A 238 4.00 3.07 6.78
C PRO A 238 4.87 3.34 8.02
N LYS A 239 5.24 4.60 8.29
CA LYS A 239 6.13 5.01 9.40
C LYS A 239 7.52 4.37 9.37
N ILE A 240 7.97 3.97 8.17
CA ILE A 240 9.29 3.36 7.93
C ILE A 240 10.44 4.37 8.13
N LYS A 241 10.18 5.67 7.94
CA LYS A 241 11.16 6.75 8.17
C LYS A 241 12.49 6.52 7.41
N LYS A 242 12.41 6.11 6.14
CA LYS A 242 13.55 5.82 5.25
C LYS A 242 14.41 4.61 5.62
N ASP A 243 14.07 3.88 6.68
CA ASP A 243 14.81 2.71 7.13
C ASP A 243 14.68 1.55 6.12
N PRO A 244 15.74 1.18 5.40
CA PRO A 244 15.64 0.14 4.38
C PRO A 244 15.30 -1.23 4.96
N TYR A 245 15.69 -1.51 6.21
CA TYR A 245 15.41 -2.81 6.83
C TYR A 245 13.92 -2.96 7.12
N LYS A 246 13.30 -1.92 7.69
CA LYS A 246 11.83 -1.88 7.85
C LYS A 246 11.14 -1.91 6.49
N GLY A 247 11.72 -1.25 5.49
CA GLY A 247 11.30 -1.34 4.08
C GLY A 247 11.14 -2.78 3.61
N PHE A 248 12.18 -3.59 3.74
CA PHE A 248 12.18 -4.97 3.26
C PHE A 248 11.33 -5.93 4.10
N VAL A 249 11.15 -5.68 5.40
CA VAL A 249 10.13 -6.40 6.18
C VAL A 249 8.74 -6.05 5.69
N TYR A 250 8.47 -4.76 5.50
CA TYR A 250 7.17 -4.26 5.08
C TYR A 250 6.78 -4.83 3.71
N THR A 251 7.66 -4.78 2.71
CA THR A 251 7.37 -5.32 1.38
C THR A 251 7.21 -6.84 1.42
N SER A 252 8.06 -7.56 2.16
CA SER A 252 7.91 -9.02 2.33
C SER A 252 6.55 -9.42 2.92
N PHE A 253 6.03 -8.61 3.85
CA PHE A 253 4.70 -8.83 4.44
C PHE A 253 3.59 -8.51 3.43
N GLN A 254 3.66 -7.36 2.77
CA GLN A 254 2.61 -6.88 1.88
C GLN A 254 2.46 -7.76 0.64
N GLU A 255 3.56 -8.15 0.00
CA GLU A 255 3.58 -9.05 -1.16
C GLU A 255 2.95 -10.42 -0.84
N ARG A 256 3.13 -10.90 0.40
CA ARG A 256 2.44 -12.10 0.84
C ARG A 256 0.95 -11.86 1.07
N ALA A 257 0.58 -10.70 1.60
CA ALA A 257 -0.81 -10.33 1.85
C ALA A 257 -1.60 -10.21 0.54
N THR A 258 -1.07 -9.50 -0.45
CA THR A 258 -1.63 -9.34 -1.80
C THR A 258 -1.72 -10.70 -2.52
N LYS A 259 -0.67 -11.53 -2.45
CA LYS A 259 -0.72 -12.91 -2.96
C LYS A 259 -1.89 -13.70 -2.39
N ILE A 260 -2.11 -13.65 -1.07
CA ILE A 260 -3.22 -14.34 -0.40
C ILE A 260 -4.57 -13.75 -0.85
N SER A 261 -4.69 -12.43 -0.90
CA SER A 261 -5.91 -11.74 -1.34
C SER A 261 -6.31 -12.19 -2.75
N HIS A 262 -5.40 -12.04 -3.71
CA HIS A 262 -5.62 -12.40 -5.12
C HIS A 262 -5.92 -13.89 -5.30
N GLN A 263 -5.24 -14.79 -4.57
CA GLN A 263 -5.56 -16.23 -4.60
C GLN A 263 -6.97 -16.53 -4.08
N ASN A 264 -7.41 -15.84 -3.02
CA ASN A 264 -8.74 -16.03 -2.48
C ASN A 264 -9.82 -15.46 -3.40
N VAL A 265 -9.62 -14.28 -3.99
CA VAL A 265 -10.51 -13.72 -5.00
C VAL A 265 -10.59 -14.64 -6.21
N ALA A 266 -9.46 -15.19 -6.68
CA ALA A 266 -9.44 -16.16 -7.78
C ALA A 266 -10.34 -17.38 -7.49
N ARG A 267 -10.28 -17.91 -6.26
CA ARG A 267 -11.12 -19.03 -5.82
C ARG A 267 -12.60 -18.64 -5.77
N LEU A 268 -12.93 -17.45 -5.25
CA LEU A 268 -14.31 -16.95 -5.22
C LEU A 268 -14.88 -16.78 -6.62
N ALA A 269 -14.10 -16.20 -7.54
CA ALA A 269 -14.49 -15.99 -8.93
C ALA A 269 -14.78 -17.32 -9.66
N ASN A 270 -13.87 -18.30 -9.52
CA ASN A 270 -14.06 -19.64 -10.08
C ASN A 270 -15.33 -20.31 -9.54
N ASN A 271 -15.59 -20.19 -8.22
CA ASN A 271 -16.78 -20.75 -7.60
C ASN A 271 -18.08 -20.06 -8.06
N ALA A 272 -18.02 -18.77 -8.39
CA ALA A 272 -19.14 -18.03 -8.94
C ALA A 272 -19.40 -18.33 -10.43
N GLY A 273 -18.42 -18.90 -11.14
CA GLY A 273 -18.52 -19.22 -12.56
C GLY A 273 -17.75 -18.28 -13.49
N ASP A 274 -17.06 -17.28 -12.96
CA ASP A 274 -16.14 -16.43 -13.73
C ASP A 274 -14.71 -16.98 -13.67
N GLY A 275 -14.45 -18.00 -14.50
CA GLY A 275 -13.12 -18.58 -14.63
C GLY A 275 -12.07 -17.63 -15.23
N ASN A 276 -12.49 -16.58 -15.94
CA ASN A 276 -11.56 -15.60 -16.50
C ASN A 276 -10.99 -14.70 -15.40
N LEU A 277 -11.84 -14.17 -14.52
CA LEU A 277 -11.37 -13.44 -13.34
C LEU A 277 -10.52 -14.35 -12.44
N GLY A 278 -10.92 -15.63 -12.29
CA GLY A 278 -10.11 -16.64 -11.61
C GLY A 278 -8.68 -16.74 -12.14
N LEU A 279 -8.53 -16.75 -13.48
CA LEU A 279 -7.23 -16.77 -14.14
C LEU A 279 -6.45 -15.45 -13.96
N ILE A 280 -7.12 -14.30 -14.10
CA ILE A 280 -6.54 -12.96 -13.92
C ILE A 280 -5.89 -12.83 -12.53
N CYS A 281 -6.67 -13.07 -11.47
CA CYS A 281 -6.17 -12.96 -10.10
C CYS A 281 -5.07 -14.00 -9.81
N SER A 282 -5.14 -15.20 -10.42
CA SER A 282 -4.07 -16.20 -10.29
C SER A 282 -2.75 -15.75 -10.95
N LYS A 283 -2.82 -14.97 -12.04
CA LYS A 283 -1.62 -14.42 -12.70
C LYS A 283 -0.98 -13.32 -11.87
N ILE A 284 -1.79 -12.40 -11.36
CA ILE A 284 -1.34 -11.36 -10.44
C ILE A 284 -0.68 -12.01 -9.20
N ALA A 285 -1.35 -12.96 -8.54
CA ALA A 285 -0.75 -13.69 -7.42
C ALA A 285 0.57 -14.43 -7.74
N GLY A 286 0.78 -14.81 -9.01
CA GLY A 286 2.04 -15.37 -9.48
C GLY A 286 3.18 -14.35 -9.47
N ASP A 287 2.87 -13.09 -9.76
CA ASP A 287 3.77 -11.93 -9.66
C ASP A 287 4.12 -11.62 -8.21
N GLU A 288 3.11 -11.43 -7.36
CA GLU A 288 3.28 -11.27 -5.90
C GLU A 288 4.19 -12.35 -5.30
N SER A 289 4.02 -13.61 -5.72
CA SER A 289 4.84 -14.72 -5.23
C SER A 289 6.33 -14.60 -5.60
N ARG A 290 6.68 -13.98 -6.73
CA ARG A 290 8.09 -13.76 -7.11
C ARG A 290 8.67 -12.57 -6.37
N HIS A 291 7.89 -11.51 -6.21
CA HIS A 291 8.31 -10.32 -5.47
C HIS A 291 8.49 -10.63 -3.98
N GLU A 292 7.55 -11.36 -3.37
CA GLU A 292 7.67 -11.90 -2.01
C GLU A 292 8.99 -12.67 -1.84
N LYS A 293 9.32 -13.58 -2.77
CA LYS A 293 10.57 -14.35 -2.71
C LYS A 293 11.81 -13.45 -2.76
N ALA A 294 11.77 -12.40 -3.58
CA ALA A 294 12.89 -11.46 -3.67
C ALA A 294 13.11 -10.72 -2.36
N TYR A 295 12.06 -10.10 -1.83
CA TYR A 295 12.14 -9.30 -0.60
C TYR A 295 12.45 -10.16 0.64
N GLN A 296 11.89 -11.36 0.73
CA GLN A 296 12.23 -12.30 1.81
C GLN A 296 13.70 -12.73 1.74
N ALA A 297 14.25 -12.97 0.54
CA ALA A 297 15.65 -13.31 0.36
C ALA A 297 16.58 -12.14 0.73
N ILE A 298 16.22 -10.91 0.34
CA ILE A 298 16.96 -9.70 0.73
C ILE A 298 16.99 -9.57 2.26
N PHE A 299 15.84 -9.68 2.92
CA PHE A 299 15.79 -9.53 4.37
C PHE A 299 16.49 -10.68 5.11
N LYS A 300 16.46 -11.90 4.57
CA LYS A 300 17.27 -13.01 5.11
C LYS A 300 18.76 -12.68 5.07
N GLU A 301 19.24 -12.10 3.98
CA GLU A 301 20.65 -11.73 3.87
C GLU A 301 21.00 -10.53 4.76
N ILE A 302 20.07 -9.61 4.99
CA ILE A 302 20.21 -8.57 6.03
C ILE A 302 20.43 -9.22 7.40
N LEU A 303 19.62 -10.20 7.79
CA LEU A 303 19.78 -10.91 9.07
C LEU A 303 21.10 -11.67 9.18
N ASN A 304 21.66 -12.15 8.07
CA ASN A 304 22.98 -12.81 8.06
C ASN A 304 24.13 -11.82 8.32
N ARG A 305 24.00 -10.56 7.86
CA ARG A 305 25.06 -9.53 7.96
C ARG A 305 24.93 -8.65 9.19
N ASP A 306 23.71 -8.27 9.54
CA ASP A 306 23.35 -7.47 10.70
C ASP A 306 22.13 -8.08 11.41
N PRO A 307 22.33 -9.18 12.16
CA PRO A 307 21.25 -9.87 12.85
C PRO A 307 20.54 -8.98 13.87
N GLU A 308 21.28 -8.15 14.61
CA GLU A 308 20.69 -7.31 15.66
C GLU A 308 19.87 -6.15 15.08
N GLY A 309 20.42 -5.44 14.09
CA GLY A 309 19.68 -4.37 13.42
C GLY A 309 18.48 -4.90 12.65
N GLY A 310 18.61 -6.05 12.00
CA GLY A 310 17.51 -6.76 11.33
C GLY A 310 16.38 -7.11 12.32
N LEU A 311 16.70 -7.82 13.40
CA LEU A 311 15.72 -8.20 14.44
C LEU A 311 15.03 -6.99 15.08
N LYS A 312 15.79 -5.94 15.39
CA LYS A 312 15.24 -4.70 15.94
C LYS A 312 14.23 -4.07 14.98
N SER A 313 14.59 -3.96 13.70
CA SER A 313 13.77 -3.32 12.68
C SER A 313 12.48 -4.11 12.44
N PHE A 314 12.58 -5.44 12.39
CA PHE A 314 11.42 -6.33 12.31
C PHE A 314 10.51 -6.19 13.53
N TYR A 315 11.08 -6.23 14.74
CA TYR A 315 10.33 -6.10 15.98
C TYR A 315 9.60 -4.75 16.11
N GLU A 316 10.28 -3.65 15.80
CA GLU A 316 9.68 -2.32 15.85
C GLU A 316 8.51 -2.20 14.88
N LEU A 317 8.67 -2.69 13.64
CA LEU A 317 7.60 -2.65 12.65
C LEU A 317 6.39 -3.50 13.05
N MET A 318 6.61 -4.69 13.62
CA MET A 318 5.50 -5.54 14.11
C MET A 318 4.81 -4.98 15.36
N THR A 319 5.53 -4.19 16.15
CA THR A 319 4.97 -3.51 17.32
C THR A 319 4.09 -2.33 16.89
N ASP A 320 4.49 -1.59 15.86
CA ASP A 320 3.71 -0.49 15.28
C ASP A 320 2.52 -0.97 14.42
N GLN A 321 2.48 -2.29 14.15
CA GLN A 321 1.57 -2.96 13.21
C GLN A 321 1.82 -2.55 11.76
N ILE A 322 1.61 -3.49 10.84
CA ILE A 322 1.73 -3.24 9.40
C ILE A 322 0.51 -2.46 8.94
N THR A 323 0.71 -1.19 8.57
CA THR A 323 -0.33 -0.35 7.97
C THR A 323 -0.62 -0.81 6.55
N MET A 324 -1.89 -0.93 6.17
CA MET A 324 -2.27 -1.23 4.78
C MET A 324 -2.04 -0.02 3.86
N PRO A 325 -1.55 -0.21 2.62
CA PRO A 325 -1.23 0.89 1.71
C PRO A 325 -2.44 1.81 1.42
N ALA A 326 -3.62 1.22 1.23
CA ALA A 326 -4.85 1.94 0.93
C ALA A 326 -5.64 2.41 2.16
N VAL A 327 -5.02 2.50 3.35
CA VAL A 327 -5.73 2.88 4.59
C VAL A 327 -6.40 4.26 4.53
N MET A 328 -5.89 5.16 3.67
CA MET A 328 -6.42 6.51 3.46
C MET A 328 -7.48 6.58 2.34
N MET A 329 -7.99 5.42 1.89
CA MET A 329 -8.97 5.35 0.82
C MET A 329 -10.30 6.01 1.22
N THR A 330 -10.82 6.87 0.32
CA THR A 330 -12.14 7.50 0.44
C THR A 330 -12.71 7.79 -0.94
N ASP A 331 -14.02 7.63 -1.08
CA ASP A 331 -14.78 7.97 -2.29
C ASP A 331 -15.31 9.42 -2.23
N GLY A 332 -14.99 10.17 -1.17
CA GLY A 332 -15.49 11.53 -0.93
C GLY A 332 -16.87 11.59 -0.25
N HIS A 333 -17.48 10.44 0.05
CA HIS A 333 -18.78 10.33 0.69
C HIS A 333 -18.71 9.53 2.00
N ASP A 334 -18.03 8.39 1.97
CA ASP A 334 -17.79 7.52 3.10
C ASP A 334 -16.40 7.81 3.71
N PRO A 335 -16.33 8.40 4.92
CA PRO A 335 -15.07 8.64 5.60
C PRO A 335 -14.42 7.34 6.14
N ASP A 336 -15.20 6.27 6.29
CA ASP A 336 -14.79 4.99 6.87
C ASP A 336 -14.69 3.90 5.80
N LEU A 337 -14.53 4.30 4.52
CA LEU A 337 -14.57 3.40 3.36
C LEU A 337 -13.58 2.24 3.46
N PHE A 338 -12.35 2.51 3.93
CA PHE A 338 -11.36 1.45 4.13
C PHE A 338 -11.79 0.44 5.20
N GLU A 339 -12.42 0.88 6.30
CA GLU A 339 -12.91 -0.02 7.35
C GLU A 339 -14.05 -0.89 6.81
N HIS A 340 -15.02 -0.29 6.12
CA HIS A 340 -16.11 -1.03 5.48
C HIS A 340 -15.58 -2.05 4.48
N PHE A 341 -14.71 -1.65 3.54
CA PHE A 341 -14.04 -2.55 2.59
C PHE A 341 -13.34 -3.71 3.31
N SER A 342 -12.57 -3.42 4.36
CA SER A 342 -11.82 -4.43 5.12
C SER A 342 -12.76 -5.44 5.80
N ILE A 343 -13.91 -4.99 6.31
CA ILE A 343 -14.94 -5.85 6.89
C ILE A 343 -15.51 -6.80 5.83
N THR A 344 -15.79 -6.30 4.62
CA THR A 344 -16.32 -7.10 3.51
C THR A 344 -15.30 -8.15 3.05
N ALA A 345 -14.03 -7.75 2.88
CA ALA A 345 -12.92 -8.67 2.58
C ALA A 345 -12.78 -9.76 3.65
N GLN A 346 -12.88 -9.38 4.93
CA GLN A 346 -12.78 -10.33 6.04
C GLN A 346 -13.99 -11.28 6.11
N LYS A 347 -15.21 -10.82 5.82
CA LYS A 347 -16.41 -11.68 5.77
C LYS A 347 -16.33 -12.71 4.65
N LEU A 348 -15.77 -12.33 3.50
CA LEU A 348 -15.55 -13.25 2.38
C LEU A 348 -14.36 -14.19 2.57
N GLY A 349 -13.53 -13.95 3.60
CA GLY A 349 -12.30 -14.71 3.81
C GLY A 349 -11.26 -14.44 2.72
N VAL A 350 -11.27 -13.25 2.13
CA VAL A 350 -10.27 -12.82 1.14
C VAL A 350 -8.97 -12.45 1.83
N TYR A 351 -9.06 -11.58 2.83
CA TYR A 351 -7.97 -11.25 3.72
C TYR A 351 -8.52 -11.01 5.12
N THR A 352 -7.98 -11.70 6.13
CA THR A 352 -8.48 -11.68 7.49
C THR A 352 -7.38 -11.37 8.51
N ALA A 353 -7.78 -11.05 9.73
CA ALA A 353 -6.86 -10.94 10.86
C ALA A 353 -6.08 -12.25 11.15
N VAL A 354 -6.61 -13.40 10.74
CA VAL A 354 -5.91 -14.69 10.84
C VAL A 354 -4.80 -14.77 9.80
N ASP A 355 -5.06 -14.31 8.56
CA ASP A 355 -4.05 -14.26 7.50
C ASP A 355 -2.89 -13.34 7.91
N TYR A 356 -3.19 -12.18 8.52
CA TYR A 356 -2.18 -11.30 9.09
C TYR A 356 -1.26 -12.03 10.08
N ALA A 357 -1.82 -12.77 11.03
CA ALA A 357 -1.06 -13.53 12.03
C ALA A 357 -0.23 -14.63 11.37
N ASN A 358 -0.80 -15.35 10.40
CA ASN A 358 -0.13 -16.42 9.67
C ASN A 358 1.02 -15.90 8.80
N ILE A 359 0.91 -14.69 8.23
CA ILE A 359 2.02 -14.04 7.51
C ILE A 359 3.16 -13.77 8.48
N LEU A 360 2.89 -13.24 9.67
CA LEU A 360 3.92 -13.02 10.68
C LEU A 360 4.63 -14.31 11.09
N ASP A 361 3.87 -15.36 11.41
CA ASP A 361 4.45 -16.67 11.74
C ASP A 361 5.29 -17.22 10.59
N HIS A 362 4.81 -17.09 9.35
CA HIS A 362 5.58 -17.49 8.18
C HIS A 362 6.90 -16.72 8.04
N LEU A 363 6.90 -15.41 8.26
CA LEU A 363 8.11 -14.59 8.18
C LEU A 363 9.11 -14.93 9.30
N VAL A 364 8.61 -15.23 10.50
CA VAL A 364 9.45 -15.73 11.62
C VAL A 364 10.10 -17.06 11.26
N GLU A 365 9.35 -17.97 10.65
CA GLU A 365 9.84 -19.30 10.23
C GLU A 365 10.84 -19.21 9.07
N ILE A 366 10.50 -18.52 7.97
CA ILE A 366 11.35 -18.49 6.78
C ILE A 366 12.66 -17.74 6.99
N TRP A 367 12.66 -16.75 7.89
CA TRP A 367 13.87 -16.06 8.31
C TRP A 367 14.62 -16.76 9.43
N ASP A 368 14.11 -17.89 9.91
CA ASP A 368 14.71 -18.73 10.93
C ASP A 368 15.04 -17.95 12.21
N ILE A 369 14.12 -17.07 12.60
CA ILE A 369 14.36 -16.08 13.68
C ILE A 369 14.72 -16.77 14.99
N GLU A 370 14.11 -17.91 15.31
CA GLU A 370 14.34 -18.67 16.55
C GLU A 370 15.79 -19.15 16.69
N HIS A 371 16.48 -19.44 15.59
CA HIS A 371 17.81 -20.05 15.61
C HIS A 371 18.96 -19.07 15.39
N ILE A 372 18.68 -17.76 15.31
CA ILE A 372 19.72 -16.73 15.22
C ILE A 372 20.52 -16.69 16.55
N GLY A 373 21.78 -17.11 16.49
CA GLY A 373 22.70 -17.13 17.63
C GLY A 373 23.60 -15.89 17.72
N GLY A 374 24.41 -15.81 18.78
CA GLY A 374 25.42 -14.75 18.93
C GLY A 374 24.86 -13.35 19.26
N LEU A 375 23.60 -13.28 19.68
CA LEU A 375 22.92 -12.01 19.97
C LEU A 375 23.32 -11.45 21.34
N SER A 376 23.34 -10.13 21.46
CA SER A 376 23.36 -9.43 22.75
C SER A 376 22.05 -9.65 23.53
N GLY A 377 22.01 -9.16 24.78
CA GLY A 377 20.78 -9.23 25.58
C GLY A 377 19.59 -8.46 24.96
N GLU A 378 19.85 -7.41 24.17
CA GLU A 378 18.79 -6.69 23.47
C GLU A 378 18.31 -7.45 22.24
N GLY A 379 19.25 -7.97 21.42
CA GLY A 379 18.94 -8.80 20.25
C GLY A 379 18.13 -10.05 20.62
N ALA A 380 18.56 -10.78 21.67
CA ALA A 380 17.85 -11.95 22.17
C ALA A 380 16.42 -11.62 22.65
N ARG A 381 16.20 -10.43 23.20
CA ARG A 381 14.86 -9.96 23.60
C ARG A 381 13.97 -9.67 22.39
N TYR A 382 14.51 -9.13 21.31
CA TYR A 382 13.75 -8.92 20.06
C TYR A 382 13.34 -10.26 19.44
N GLN A 383 14.28 -11.19 19.33
CA GLN A 383 14.04 -12.57 18.89
C GLN A 383 12.93 -13.24 19.70
N GLU A 384 13.06 -13.30 21.03
CA GLU A 384 12.07 -13.95 21.91
C GLU A 384 10.67 -13.36 21.72
N LYS A 385 10.56 -12.04 21.59
CA LYS A 385 9.27 -11.38 21.38
C LYS A 385 8.68 -11.69 20.00
N LEU A 386 9.48 -11.62 18.94
CA LEU A 386 9.04 -11.91 17.57
C LEU A 386 8.45 -13.33 17.48
N CYS A 387 9.15 -14.33 18.02
CA CYS A 387 8.68 -15.72 18.06
C CYS A 387 7.37 -15.93 18.83
N LYS A 388 6.96 -14.97 19.67
CA LYS A 388 5.72 -15.01 20.45
C LYS A 388 4.59 -14.18 19.85
N LEU A 389 4.87 -13.31 18.87
CA LEU A 389 3.87 -12.37 18.37
C LEU A 389 2.80 -13.05 17.50
N GLY A 390 3.17 -13.96 16.59
CA GLY A 390 2.19 -14.60 15.72
C GLY A 390 1.15 -15.45 16.47
N PRO A 391 1.52 -16.34 17.41
CA PRO A 391 0.53 -17.06 18.23
C PRO A 391 -0.35 -16.13 19.06
N ARG A 392 0.20 -14.99 19.52
CA ARG A 392 -0.55 -13.97 20.24
C ARG A 392 -1.57 -13.29 19.34
N TYR A 393 -1.20 -12.90 18.13
CA TYR A 393 -2.08 -12.25 17.16
C TYR A 393 -3.14 -13.21 16.64
N LEU A 394 -2.81 -14.48 16.40
CA LEU A 394 -3.76 -15.51 16.01
C LEU A 394 -4.89 -15.65 17.03
N LYS A 395 -4.55 -15.77 18.31
CA LYS A 395 -5.55 -15.85 19.39
C LYS A 395 -6.49 -14.64 19.44
N LEU A 396 -5.95 -13.45 19.20
CA LEU A 396 -6.76 -12.21 19.18
C LEU A 396 -7.62 -12.14 17.91
N ALA A 397 -7.09 -12.60 16.78
CA ALA A 397 -7.80 -12.66 15.50
C ALA A 397 -9.03 -13.57 15.59
N GLU A 398 -8.87 -14.78 16.13
CA GLU A 398 -9.96 -15.75 16.32
C GLU A 398 -11.13 -15.17 17.13
N MET A 399 -10.83 -14.40 18.18
CA MET A 399 -11.84 -13.73 19.00
C MET A 399 -12.64 -12.63 18.25
N SER A 400 -12.09 -12.11 17.14
CA SER A 400 -12.71 -11.03 16.36
C SER A 400 -13.61 -11.54 15.24
N LEU A 401 -13.43 -12.78 14.76
CA LEU A 401 -14.13 -13.33 13.59
C LEU A 401 -15.65 -13.36 13.79
N ASP A 402 -16.12 -13.79 14.97
CA ASP A 402 -17.56 -13.88 15.26
C ASP A 402 -18.23 -12.51 15.32
N ARG A 403 -17.48 -11.46 15.67
CA ARG A 403 -17.97 -10.08 15.67
C ARG A 403 -18.15 -9.59 14.24
N VAL A 404 -17.15 -9.81 13.39
CA VAL A 404 -17.15 -9.37 11.98
C VAL A 404 -18.30 -10.03 11.20
N LYS A 405 -18.54 -11.33 11.39
CA LYS A 405 -19.67 -12.05 10.76
C LYS A 405 -21.05 -11.45 11.06
N LYS A 406 -21.21 -10.76 12.20
CA LYS A 406 -22.47 -10.16 12.63
C LYS A 406 -22.65 -8.72 12.18
N MET A 407 -21.62 -8.09 11.60
CA MET A 407 -21.73 -6.71 11.14
C MET A 407 -22.70 -6.63 9.95
N PRO A 408 -23.52 -5.56 9.86
CA PRO A 408 -24.44 -5.39 8.74
C PRO A 408 -23.68 -5.20 7.43
N LYS A 409 -24.39 -5.32 6.32
CA LYS A 409 -23.91 -4.87 5.01
C LYS A 409 -23.88 -3.35 4.95
N THR A 410 -23.01 -2.79 4.13
CA THR A 410 -22.83 -1.35 3.93
C THR A 410 -23.14 -0.99 2.47
N PRO A 411 -23.76 0.16 2.17
CA PRO A 411 -23.88 0.63 0.80
C PRO A 411 -22.54 1.16 0.28
N TYR A 412 -22.17 0.85 -0.96
CA TYR A 412 -20.94 1.33 -1.58
C TYR A 412 -21.23 2.16 -2.83
N SER A 413 -20.58 3.32 -2.96
CA SER A 413 -20.64 4.15 -4.17
C SER A 413 -20.12 3.38 -5.40
N TRP A 414 -19.09 2.54 -5.22
CA TRP A 414 -18.48 1.71 -6.27
C TRP A 414 -19.46 0.75 -6.96
N ILE A 415 -20.58 0.41 -6.33
CA ILE A 415 -21.63 -0.45 -6.89
C ILE A 415 -22.97 0.26 -6.93
N HIS A 416 -22.98 1.58 -7.20
CA HIS A 416 -24.18 2.40 -7.34
C HIS A 416 -25.09 2.38 -6.10
N GLY A 417 -24.50 2.34 -4.90
CA GLY A 417 -25.23 2.33 -3.62
C GLY A 417 -25.87 0.99 -3.24
N ARG A 418 -25.57 -0.09 -3.98
CA ARG A 418 -25.97 -1.45 -3.58
C ARG A 418 -25.24 -1.88 -2.30
N MET A 419 -25.84 -2.82 -1.57
CA MET A 419 -25.38 -3.28 -0.25
C MET A 419 -24.45 -4.49 -0.40
N ALA A 420 -23.26 -4.41 0.20
CA ALA A 420 -22.29 -5.51 0.30
C ALA A 420 -21.92 -5.80 1.77
#